data_AF-A0A847H1S6-F1
#
_entry.id   AF-A0A847H1S6-F1
#
_cell.length_a   1.000
_cell.length_b   1.000
_cell.length_c   1.000
_cell.angle_alpha   90.00
_cell.angle_beta   90.00
_cell.angle_gamma   90.00
#
_symmetry.space_group_name_H-M   'P 1'
#
loop_
_entity.id
_entity.type
_entity.pdbx_description
1 polymer ?
#
loop_
_entity_poly.entity_id
_entity_poly.type
_entity_poly.pdbx_seq_one_letter_code
_entity_poly.pdbx_strand_id
1 'polypeptide(L)'
;VVLNYSGRSRDDHIKFGKIIRKTIENSDKKFVFIASGDMSHKLSVIAPYGYSSQGKVFDDTIVNAIKTGNYESILQTNQTVIEEAAQCGYNSILVALGIVGLQPAQNEVFSYEAPFGVGYVVASF
;
A
#
# COMPACT_ATOMS: atom_id res chain seq x y z
N VAL A 1 -3.69 18.97 -1.74
CA VAL A 1 -2.67 18.84 -2.81
C VAL A 1 -2.79 17.44 -3.36
N VAL A 2 -2.76 17.26 -4.69
CA VAL A 2 -2.71 15.93 -5.30
C VAL A 2 -1.25 15.61 -5.60
N LEU A 3 -0.79 14.45 -5.16
CA LEU A 3 0.54 13.92 -5.43
C LEU A 3 0.38 12.63 -6.24
N ASN A 4 1.29 12.39 -7.19
CA ASN A 4 1.27 11.18 -7.99
C ASN A 4 2.61 10.44 -7.86
N TYR A 5 2.56 9.12 -7.96
CA TYR A 5 3.74 8.27 -8.02
C TYR A 5 4.14 8.01 -9.48
N SER A 6 5.27 7.33 -9.69
CA SER A 6 5.80 7.08 -11.04
C SER A 6 6.27 5.63 -11.19
N GLY A 7 6.76 5.25 -12.37
CA GLY A 7 7.38 3.94 -12.59
C GLY A 7 8.79 3.79 -12.00
N ARG A 8 9.13 4.56 -10.95
CA ARG A 8 10.44 4.53 -10.29
C ARG A 8 10.58 3.38 -9.29
N SER A 9 11.78 3.20 -8.76
CA SER A 9 12.09 2.11 -7.81
C SER A 9 11.29 2.22 -6.51
N ARG A 10 11.23 1.12 -5.75
CA ARG A 10 10.62 1.12 -4.41
C ARG A 10 11.28 2.15 -3.49
N ASP A 11 12.61 2.21 -3.52
CA ASP A 11 13.40 3.13 -2.72
C ASP A 11 13.11 4.59 -3.05
N ASP A 12 12.86 4.92 -4.32
CA ASP A 12 12.50 6.28 -4.72
C ASP A 12 11.14 6.70 -4.13
N HIS A 13 10.16 5.79 -4.07
CA HIS A 13 8.85 6.07 -3.47
C HIS A 13 8.94 6.24 -1.94
N ILE A 14 9.71 5.40 -1.27
CA ILE A 14 9.97 5.53 0.17
C ILE A 14 10.71 6.83 0.45
N LYS A 15 11.72 7.17 -0.35
CA LYS A 15 12.47 8.43 -0.25
C LYS A 15 11.54 9.64 -0.46
N PHE A 16 10.61 9.55 -1.42
CA PHE A 16 9.62 10.59 -1.64
C PHE A 16 8.75 10.82 -0.40
N GLY A 17 8.25 9.74 0.22
CA GLY A 17 7.53 9.83 1.50
C GLY A 17 8.36 10.48 2.63
N LYS A 18 9.65 10.13 2.74
CA LYS A 18 10.56 10.75 3.73
C LYS A 18 10.75 12.25 3.49
N ILE A 19 10.78 12.69 2.24
CA ILE A 19 10.85 14.13 1.90
C ILE A 19 9.56 14.83 2.33
N ILE A 20 8.40 14.23 2.04
CA ILE A 20 7.09 14.77 2.47
C ILE A 20 7.04 14.90 3.99
N ARG A 21 7.46 13.87 4.73
CA ARG A 21 7.57 13.89 6.20
C ARG A 21 8.38 15.08 6.68
N LYS A 22 9.59 15.27 6.14
CA LYS A 22 10.46 16.39 6.51
C LYS A 22 9.78 17.74 6.24
N THR A 23 9.02 17.88 5.17
CA THR A 23 8.25 19.10 4.90
C THR A 23 7.14 19.32 5.93
N ILE A 24 6.42 18.26 6.31
CA ILE A 24 5.34 18.31 7.31
C ILE A 24 5.88 18.64 8.71
N GLU A 25 7.01 18.04 9.11
CA GLU A 25 7.65 18.27 10.42
C GLU A 25 8.12 19.72 10.61
N ASN A 26 8.29 20.49 9.52
CA ASN A 26 8.62 21.92 9.56
C ASN A 26 7.37 22.84 9.53
N SER A 27 6.17 22.30 9.78
CA SER A 27 4.92 23.05 9.76
C SER A 27 4.09 22.81 11.02
N ASP A 28 3.49 23.87 11.57
CA ASP A 28 2.59 23.78 12.74
C ASP A 28 1.16 23.30 12.40
N LYS A 29 0.96 22.76 11.19
CA LYS A 29 -0.35 22.30 10.72
C LYS A 29 -0.54 20.81 10.96
N LYS A 30 -1.80 20.38 11.01
CA LYS A 30 -2.18 18.96 11.01
C LYS A 30 -2.36 18.47 9.57
N PHE A 31 -1.87 17.27 9.29
CA PHE A 31 -1.91 16.67 7.96
C PHE A 31 -2.48 15.26 8.04
N VAL A 32 -3.19 14.87 6.98
CA VAL A 32 -3.59 13.49 6.70
C VAL A 32 -3.06 13.15 5.31
N PHE A 33 -2.46 11.97 5.17
CA PHE A 33 -2.06 11.43 3.88
C PHE A 33 -2.99 10.28 3.51
N ILE A 34 -3.49 10.27 2.27
CA ILE A 34 -4.37 9.22 1.77
C ILE A 34 -3.61 8.48 0.67
N ALA A 35 -3.19 7.25 0.95
CA ALA A 35 -2.65 6.34 -0.05
C ALA A 35 -3.80 5.70 -0.84
N SER A 36 -4.16 6.31 -1.96
CA SER A 36 -5.22 5.80 -2.83
C SER A 36 -4.70 4.73 -3.78
N GLY A 37 -5.44 3.63 -3.91
CA GLY A 37 -5.24 2.58 -4.91
C GLY A 37 -5.86 1.25 -4.50
N ASP A 38 -6.15 0.42 -5.48
CA ASP A 38 -6.72 -0.92 -5.28
C ASP A 38 -5.60 -1.93 -5.00
N MET A 39 -5.97 -3.05 -4.37
CA MET A 39 -5.07 -4.18 -4.10
C MET A 39 -4.98 -5.07 -5.34
N SER A 40 -4.97 -6.40 -5.20
CA SER A 40 -4.87 -7.29 -6.35
C SER A 40 -6.08 -7.18 -7.26
N HIS A 41 -5.83 -7.15 -8.57
CA HIS A 41 -6.86 -7.25 -9.60
C HIS A 41 -6.99 -8.68 -10.16
N LYS A 42 -6.56 -9.70 -9.40
CA LYS A 42 -6.47 -11.10 -9.85
C LYS A 42 -6.99 -12.13 -8.84
N LEU A 43 -7.95 -11.76 -8.01
CA LEU A 43 -8.43 -12.63 -6.92
C LEU A 43 -9.37 -13.75 -7.38
N SER A 44 -9.88 -13.70 -8.62
CA SER A 44 -10.77 -14.74 -9.16
C SER A 44 -10.73 -14.79 -10.68
N VAL A 45 -11.37 -15.80 -11.28
CA VAL A 45 -11.46 -15.95 -12.74
C VAL A 45 -12.25 -14.83 -13.42
N ILE A 46 -13.12 -14.14 -12.68
CA ILE A 46 -13.90 -12.99 -13.18
C ILE A 46 -13.15 -11.67 -13.03
N ALA A 47 -11.97 -11.67 -12.40
CA ALA A 47 -11.18 -10.48 -12.19
C ALA A 47 -10.69 -9.89 -13.53
N PRO A 48 -10.45 -8.56 -13.61
CA PRO A 48 -10.11 -7.88 -14.86
C PRO A 48 -8.89 -8.46 -15.59
N TYR A 49 -7.97 -9.07 -14.86
CA TYR A 49 -6.74 -9.67 -15.41
C TYR A 49 -6.68 -11.20 -15.19
N GLY A 50 -7.82 -11.85 -14.94
CA GLY A 50 -7.91 -13.27 -14.64
C GLY A 50 -7.40 -13.64 -13.25
N TYR A 51 -7.20 -14.92 -12.97
CA TYR A 51 -6.83 -15.41 -11.64
C TYR A 51 -5.31 -15.62 -11.48
N SER A 52 -4.76 -15.22 -10.34
CA SER A 52 -3.49 -15.73 -9.81
C SER A 52 -3.60 -15.93 -8.30
N SER A 53 -3.07 -17.05 -7.79
CA SER A 53 -2.95 -17.28 -6.35
C SER A 53 -2.10 -16.21 -5.65
N GLN A 54 -1.16 -15.59 -6.37
CA GLN A 54 -0.31 -14.52 -5.85
C GLN A 54 -1.10 -13.24 -5.55
N GLY A 55 -2.26 -13.04 -6.19
CA GLY A 55 -3.15 -11.91 -5.86
C GLY A 55 -3.60 -11.95 -4.41
N LYS A 56 -4.02 -13.13 -3.92
CA LYS A 56 -4.42 -13.30 -2.53
C LYS A 56 -3.25 -13.14 -1.56
N VAL A 57 -2.07 -13.63 -1.95
CA VAL A 57 -0.83 -13.48 -1.16
C VAL A 57 -0.47 -12.00 -1.01
N PHE A 58 -0.59 -11.20 -2.07
CA PHE A 58 -0.34 -9.76 -2.03
C PHE A 58 -1.29 -9.07 -1.05
N ASP A 59 -2.60 -9.27 -1.22
CA ASP A 59 -3.63 -8.63 -0.38
C ASP A 59 -3.47 -9.00 1.10
N ASP A 60 -3.27 -10.29 1.39
CA ASP A 60 -3.05 -10.77 2.76
C ASP A 60 -1.78 -10.17 3.37
N THR A 61 -0.73 -9.99 2.58
CA THR A 61 0.51 -9.38 3.06
C THR A 61 0.25 -7.93 3.48
N ILE A 62 -0.40 -7.13 2.63
CA ILE A 62 -0.70 -5.72 2.94
C ILE A 62 -1.64 -5.61 4.15
N VAL A 63 -2.76 -6.34 4.15
CA VAL A 63 -3.77 -6.28 5.22
C VAL A 63 -3.17 -6.71 6.56
N ASN A 64 -2.45 -7.83 6.60
CA ASN A 64 -1.83 -8.30 7.84
C ASN A 64 -0.71 -7.38 8.32
N ALA A 65 0.08 -6.83 7.41
CA ALA A 65 1.12 -5.86 7.76
C ALA A 65 0.55 -4.62 8.45
N ILE A 66 -0.53 -4.06 7.91
CA ILE A 66 -1.21 -2.91 8.52
C ILE A 66 -1.76 -3.32 9.88
N LYS A 67 -2.54 -4.41 9.93
CA LYS A 67 -3.17 -4.89 11.17
C LYS A 67 -2.18 -5.17 12.31
N THR A 68 -0.97 -5.64 12.00
CA THR A 68 0.05 -6.01 12.99
C THR A 68 1.12 -4.94 13.19
N GLY A 69 1.16 -3.90 12.36
CA GLY A 69 2.25 -2.92 12.34
C GLY A 69 3.56 -3.46 11.78
N ASN A 70 3.57 -4.66 11.19
CA ASN A 70 4.73 -5.23 10.52
C ASN A 70 4.89 -4.70 9.09
N TYR A 71 5.14 -3.39 8.94
CA TYR A 71 5.30 -2.76 7.63
C TYR A 71 6.49 -3.28 6.83
N GLU A 72 7.49 -3.87 7.51
CA GLU A 72 8.64 -4.46 6.85
C GLU A 72 8.24 -5.61 5.91
N SER A 73 7.17 -6.35 6.24
CA SER A 73 6.61 -7.37 5.33
C SER A 73 6.11 -6.79 4.00
N ILE A 74 5.61 -5.55 3.99
CA ILE A 74 5.24 -4.85 2.74
C ILE A 74 6.51 -4.57 1.91
N LEU A 75 7.55 -4.03 2.55
CA LEU A 75 8.81 -3.69 1.86
C LEU A 75 9.51 -4.92 1.26
N GLN A 76 9.44 -6.04 1.96
CA GLN A 76 10.05 -7.31 1.60
C GLN A 76 9.18 -8.16 0.65
N THR A 77 8.00 -7.67 0.24
CA THR A 77 7.13 -8.41 -0.67
C THR A 77 7.88 -8.72 -1.98
N ASN A 78 7.87 -9.99 -2.39
CA ASN A 78 8.58 -10.46 -3.57
C ASN A 78 8.07 -9.74 -4.83
N GLN A 79 8.99 -9.35 -5.72
CA GLN A 79 8.65 -8.65 -6.97
C GLN A 79 7.63 -9.42 -7.82
N THR A 80 7.76 -10.75 -7.89
CA THR A 80 6.80 -11.61 -8.61
C THR A 80 5.41 -11.56 -7.99
N VAL A 81 5.27 -11.47 -6.66
CA VAL A 81 3.97 -11.32 -5.99
C VAL A 81 3.31 -10.00 -6.39
N ILE A 82 4.08 -8.91 -6.40
CA ILE A 82 3.59 -7.57 -6.74
C ILE A 82 3.16 -7.49 -8.21
N GLU A 83 3.95 -8.06 -9.12
CA GLU A 83 3.65 -8.09 -10.55
C GLU A 83 2.44 -8.97 -10.85
N GLU A 84 2.39 -10.16 -10.26
CA GLU A 84 1.27 -11.07 -10.47
C GLU A 84 -0.02 -10.59 -9.82
N ALA A 85 0.02 -9.73 -8.81
CA ALA A 85 -1.20 -9.14 -8.26
C ALA A 85 -1.90 -8.18 -9.23
N ALA A 86 -1.20 -7.68 -10.26
CA ALA A 86 -1.68 -6.65 -11.21
C ALA A 86 -2.26 -5.40 -10.53
N GLN A 87 -1.79 -5.09 -9.33
CA GLN A 87 -2.28 -4.02 -8.45
C GLN A 87 -1.88 -2.62 -8.92
N CYS A 88 -2.55 -1.59 -8.40
CA CYS A 88 -2.13 -0.20 -8.57
C CYS A 88 -1.72 0.51 -7.25
N GLY A 89 -2.15 0.03 -6.07
CA GLY A 89 -1.94 0.73 -4.80
C GLY A 89 -0.54 0.65 -4.17
N TYR A 90 0.32 -0.30 -4.55
CA TYR A 90 1.57 -0.61 -3.86
C TYR A 90 2.52 0.59 -3.76
N ASN A 91 2.75 1.32 -4.85
CA ASN A 91 3.65 2.49 -4.83
C ASN A 91 3.10 3.63 -3.96
N SER A 92 1.77 3.79 -3.92
CA SER A 92 1.07 4.74 -3.05
C SER A 92 1.30 4.38 -1.57
N ILE A 93 1.22 3.10 -1.23
CA ILE A 93 1.53 2.56 0.10
C ILE A 93 3.00 2.81 0.46
N LEU A 94 3.94 2.58 -0.46
CA LEU A 94 5.36 2.83 -0.19
C LEU A 94 5.65 4.31 0.14
N VAL A 95 4.94 5.24 -0.50
CA VAL A 95 5.03 6.67 -0.15
C VAL A 95 4.49 6.90 1.27
N ALA A 96 3.33 6.32 1.62
CA ALA A 96 2.78 6.42 2.97
C ALA A 96 3.74 5.86 4.03
N LEU A 97 4.35 4.70 3.78
CA LEU A 97 5.37 4.12 4.66
C LEU A 97 6.61 5.01 4.80
N GLY A 98 7.01 5.69 3.72
CA GLY A 98 8.07 6.70 3.79
C GLY A 98 7.71 7.89 4.70
N ILE A 99 6.41 8.23 4.81
CA ILE A 99 5.91 9.30 5.66
C ILE A 99 5.88 8.84 7.13
N VAL A 100 5.18 7.74 7.43
CA VAL A 100 4.97 7.28 8.82
C VAL A 100 6.23 6.63 9.42
N GLY A 101 7.07 6.01 8.58
CA GLY A 101 8.22 5.22 9.00
C GLY A 101 7.85 3.76 9.32
N LEU A 102 8.77 3.04 9.97
CA LEU A 102 8.59 1.62 10.33
C LEU A 102 8.23 1.39 11.80
N GLN A 103 7.92 2.46 12.53
CA GLN A 103 7.43 2.34 13.91
C GLN A 103 5.93 2.08 13.86
N PRO A 104 5.42 1.07 14.60
CA PRO A 104 3.98 0.82 14.67
C PRO A 104 3.23 2.06 15.14
N ALA A 105 2.12 2.37 14.46
CA ALA A 105 1.20 3.41 14.87
C ALA A 105 -0.07 2.79 15.48
N GLN A 106 -1.08 3.61 15.74
CA GLN A 106 -2.41 3.10 16.01
C GLN A 106 -3.01 2.59 14.69
N ASN A 107 -2.93 1.28 14.49
CA ASN A 107 -3.32 0.66 13.25
C ASN A 107 -4.71 0.08 13.33
N GLU A 108 -5.50 0.30 12.29
CA GLU A 108 -6.85 -0.23 12.18
C GLU A 108 -7.15 -0.60 10.74
N VAL A 109 -7.63 -1.83 10.53
CA VAL A 109 -8.21 -2.26 9.26
C VAL A 109 -9.71 -2.25 9.44
N PHE A 110 -10.38 -1.29 8.82
CA PHE A 110 -11.83 -1.10 8.93
C PHE A 110 -12.58 -2.14 8.09
N SER A 111 -12.07 -2.44 6.88
CA SER A 111 -12.65 -3.43 5.98
C SER A 111 -11.60 -3.95 4.99
N TYR A 112 -11.82 -5.18 4.56
CA TYR A 112 -11.20 -5.75 3.37
C TYR A 112 -12.26 -6.54 2.62
N GLU A 113 -12.47 -6.20 1.35
CA GLU A 113 -13.47 -6.82 0.49
C GLU A 113 -12.87 -7.10 -0.89
N ALA A 114 -13.42 -8.09 -1.58
CA ALA A 114 -12.93 -8.52 -2.90
C ALA A 114 -14.02 -8.62 -3.99
N PRO A 115 -14.94 -7.64 -4.12
CA PRO A 115 -15.95 -7.68 -5.17
C PRO A 115 -15.31 -7.65 -6.55
N PHE A 116 -15.97 -8.28 -7.53
CA PHE A 116 -15.52 -8.31 -8.93
C PHE A 116 -14.14 -8.95 -9.16
N GLY A 117 -13.58 -9.64 -8.16
CA GLY A 117 -12.24 -10.21 -8.23
C GLY A 117 -11.10 -9.19 -8.03
N VAL A 118 -11.42 -7.98 -7.56
CA VAL A 118 -10.47 -6.93 -7.18
C VAL A 118 -10.50 -6.74 -5.67
N GLY A 119 -9.33 -6.66 -5.03
CA GLY A 119 -9.19 -6.42 -3.61
C GLY A 119 -9.23 -4.94 -3.23
N TYR A 120 -9.95 -4.63 -2.17
CA TYR A 120 -10.08 -3.29 -1.61
C TYR A 120 -9.87 -3.35 -0.10
N VAL A 121 -9.00 -2.50 0.42
CA VAL A 121 -8.76 -2.35 1.86
C VAL A 121 -9.00 -0.89 2.28
N VAL A 122 -9.70 -0.71 3.39
CA VAL A 122 -9.81 0.58 4.06
C VAL A 122 -9.14 0.44 5.43
N ALA A 123 -8.09 1.22 5.65
CA ALA A 123 -7.28 1.14 6.86
C ALA A 123 -6.67 2.50 7.23
N SER A 124 -6.26 2.65 8.50
CA SER A 124 -5.48 3.78 9.00
C SER A 124 -4.27 3.28 9.79
N PHE A 125 -3.16 3.99 9.66
CA PHE A 125 -1.89 3.75 10.35
C PHE A 125 -0.96 4.96 10.18
#